data_AF-A0A6B8RJV9-F1
#
_entry.id   AF-A0A6B8RJV9-F1
#
_cell.length_a   1.000
_cell.length_b   1.000
_cell.length_c   1.000
_cell.angle_alpha   90.00
_cell.angle_beta   90.00
_cell.angle_gamma   90.00
#
_symmetry.space_group_name_H-M   'P 1'
#
loop_
_entity.id
_entity.type
_entity.pdbx_description
1 polymer ?
#
loop_
_entity_poly.entity_id
_entity_poly.type
_entity_poly.pdbx_seq_one_letter_code
_entity_poly.pdbx_strand_id
1 'polypeptide(L)'
;MWTAVAIVSYAALIIFSIMALTAYIRKTKRHSKYIFYVVVASFFILLSLKIVPHMQKVQAEQEERDAAKPLGAYAKSQLSLGDDGIINEDAFVSLSEDNEDFNTMQALIATNDAATLKRMIKLGKVYLATKGTKITLISKSFVRAKVEIIGTGKTGFVPTVYVSRE
;
A
#
# COMPACT_ATOMS: atom_id res chain seq x y z
N MET A 1 1.36 -22.32 -5.19
CA MET A 1 0.34 -23.20 -4.55
C MET A 1 0.67 -23.60 -3.11
N TRP A 2 1.94 -23.83 -2.75
CA TRP A 2 2.31 -24.28 -1.39
C TRP A 2 2.12 -23.23 -0.27
N THR A 3 2.16 -21.93 -0.60
CA THR A 3 1.99 -20.83 0.37
C THR A 3 0.55 -20.67 0.85
N ALA A 4 -0.44 -20.86 -0.04
CA ALA A 4 -1.85 -20.76 0.31
C ALA A 4 -2.31 -21.88 1.26
N VAL A 5 -1.81 -23.10 1.06
CA VAL A 5 -2.13 -24.27 1.91
C VAL A 5 -1.55 -24.12 3.32
N ALA A 6 -0.37 -23.52 3.44
CA ALA A 6 0.26 -23.26 4.73
C ALA A 6 -0.52 -22.20 5.55
N ILE A 7 -1.01 -21.14 4.90
CA ILE A 7 -1.77 -20.07 5.57
C ILE A 7 -3.12 -20.60 6.08
N VAL A 8 -3.83 -21.40 5.27
CA VAL A 8 -5.12 -21.98 5.67
C VAL A 8 -4.94 -22.95 6.84
N SER A 9 -3.89 -23.78 6.81
CA SER A 9 -3.57 -24.69 7.93
C SER A 9 -3.24 -23.94 9.22
N TYR A 10 -2.52 -22.82 9.13
CA TYR A 10 -2.16 -22.01 10.30
C TYR A 10 -3.39 -21.30 10.90
N ALA A 11 -4.27 -20.78 10.05
CA ALA A 11 -5.52 -20.17 10.48
C ALA A 11 -6.45 -21.18 11.20
N ALA A 12 -6.53 -22.42 10.70
CA ALA A 12 -7.31 -23.48 11.33
C ALA A 12 -6.80 -23.85 12.73
N LEU A 13 -5.47 -23.91 12.92
CA LEU A 13 -4.86 -24.19 14.22
C LEU A 13 -5.11 -23.07 15.24
N ILE A 14 -5.07 -21.81 14.80
CA ILE A 14 -5.38 -20.65 15.66
C ILE A 14 -6.84 -20.70 16.11
N ILE A 15 -7.77 -20.92 15.18
CA ILE A 15 -9.21 -20.98 15.48
C ILE A 15 -9.51 -22.14 16.45
N PHE A 16 -8.91 -23.31 16.24
CA PHE A 16 -9.06 -24.45 17.14
C PHE A 16 -8.52 -24.16 18.55
N SER A 17 -7.36 -23.51 18.65
CA SER A 17 -6.75 -23.13 19.93
C SER A 17 -7.62 -22.13 20.71
N ILE A 18 -8.20 -21.15 20.01
CA ILE A 18 -9.13 -20.16 20.60
C ILE A 18 -10.41 -20.85 21.09
N MET A 19 -10.99 -21.76 20.30
CA MET A 19 -12.19 -22.50 20.70
C MET A 19 -11.94 -23.39 21.92
N ALA A 20 -10.81 -24.12 21.94
CA ALA A 20 -10.42 -24.95 23.08
C ALA A 20 -10.20 -24.11 24.35
N LEU A 21 -9.54 -22.95 24.22
CA LEU A 21 -9.33 -22.01 25.32
C LEU A 21 -10.65 -21.43 25.83
N THR A 22 -11.57 -21.07 24.94
CA THR A 22 -12.89 -20.53 25.30
C THR A 22 -13.74 -21.56 26.04
N ALA A 23 -13.69 -22.82 25.61
CA ALA A 23 -14.35 -23.93 26.28
C ALA A 23 -13.76 -24.21 27.68
N TYR A 24 -12.44 -24.13 27.83
CA TYR A 24 -11.73 -24.28 29.10
C TYR A 24 -12.10 -23.16 30.10
N ILE A 25 -12.20 -21.92 29.63
CA ILE A 25 -12.59 -20.75 30.43
C ILE A 25 -14.02 -20.87 30.94
N ARG A 26 -14.96 -21.35 30.11
CA ARG A 26 -16.36 -21.56 30.56
C ARG A 26 -16.48 -22.59 31.68
N LYS A 27 -15.57 -23.57 31.74
CA LYS A 27 -15.63 -24.67 32.72
C LYS A 27 -15.07 -24.30 34.10
N THR A 28 -14.28 -23.24 34.24
CA THR A 28 -13.54 -22.94 35.48
C THR A 28 -14.12 -21.72 36.24
N LYS A 29 -14.81 -21.96 37.37
CA LYS A 29 -15.47 -20.94 38.21
C LYS A 29 -14.47 -20.00 38.89
N ARG A 30 -14.69 -18.68 38.71
CA ARG A 30 -14.17 -17.45 39.39
C ARG A 30 -12.67 -17.29 39.73
N HIS A 31 -11.91 -18.31 40.16
CA HIS A 31 -10.47 -18.16 40.43
C HIS A 31 -9.60 -18.18 39.14
N SER A 32 -10.20 -18.57 38.01
CA SER A 32 -9.54 -18.72 36.70
C SER A 32 -9.18 -17.40 35.99
N LYS A 33 -9.82 -16.28 36.36
CA LYS A 33 -9.62 -15.00 35.66
C LYS A 33 -8.20 -14.46 35.83
N TYR A 34 -7.60 -14.59 37.02
CA TYR A 34 -6.23 -14.13 37.26
C TYR A 34 -5.20 -14.97 36.52
N ILE A 35 -5.37 -16.30 36.51
CA ILE A 35 -4.51 -17.22 35.75
C ILE A 35 -4.62 -16.93 34.26
N PHE A 36 -5.83 -16.64 33.76
CA PHE A 36 -6.05 -16.23 32.38
C PHE A 36 -5.31 -14.93 32.03
N TYR A 37 -5.39 -13.87 32.85
CA TYR A 37 -4.66 -12.64 32.60
C TYR A 37 -3.14 -12.83 32.63
N VAL A 38 -2.62 -13.66 33.55
CA VAL A 38 -1.18 -13.96 33.63
C VAL A 38 -0.72 -14.72 32.38
N VAL A 39 -1.49 -15.69 31.90
CA VAL A 39 -1.17 -16.45 30.68
C VAL A 39 -1.23 -15.56 29.43
N VAL A 40 -2.26 -14.71 29.30
CA VAL A 40 -2.41 -13.78 28.17
C VAL A 40 -1.29 -12.73 28.17
N ALA A 41 -0.96 -12.16 29.34
CA ALA A 41 0.14 -11.19 29.47
C ALA A 41 1.49 -11.84 29.13
N SER A 42 1.74 -13.07 29.60
CA SER A 42 2.96 -13.82 29.30
C SER A 42 3.08 -14.13 27.80
N PHE A 43 1.97 -14.47 27.14
CA PHE A 43 1.95 -14.68 25.69
C PHE A 43 2.29 -13.40 24.92
N PHE A 44 1.73 -12.24 25.30
CA PHE A 44 2.05 -10.96 24.66
C PHE A 44 3.51 -10.53 24.86
N ILE A 45 4.11 -10.80 26.03
CA ILE A 45 5.53 -10.53 26.29
C ILE A 45 6.42 -11.38 25.38
N LEU A 46 6.13 -12.68 25.27
CA LEU A 46 6.87 -13.59 24.40
C LEU A 46 6.70 -13.27 22.91
N LEU A 47 5.50 -12.84 22.51
CA LEU A 47 5.22 -12.39 21.14
C LEU A 47 6.04 -11.13 20.79
N SER A 48 6.11 -10.18 21.72
CA SER A 48 6.87 -8.93 21.55
C SER A 48 8.36 -9.20 21.39
N LEU A 49 8.93 -10.15 22.14
CA LEU A 49 10.33 -10.55 22.03
C LEU A 49 10.72 -11.14 20.66
N LYS A 50 9.77 -11.75 19.93
CA LYS A 50 10.05 -12.33 18.60
C LYS A 50 9.81 -11.36 17.44
N ILE A 51 8.86 -10.42 17.57
CA ILE A 51 8.51 -9.51 16.48
C ILE A 51 9.48 -8.33 16.39
N VAL A 52 9.92 -7.77 17.52
CA VAL A 52 10.82 -6.61 17.57
C VAL A 52 12.16 -6.83 16.83
N PRO A 53 12.90 -7.95 17.01
CA PRO A 53 14.14 -8.15 16.28
C PRO A 53 13.93 -8.40 14.77
N HIS A 54 12.75 -8.88 14.37
CA HIS A 54 12.42 -9.08 12.96
C HIS A 54 12.09 -7.75 12.26
N MET A 55 11.46 -6.80 12.96
CA MET A 55 11.17 -5.46 12.44
C MET A 55 12.45 -4.63 12.27
N GLN A 56 13.42 -4.75 13.19
CA GLN A 56 14.72 -4.09 13.06
C GLN A 56 15.55 -4.63 11.89
N LYS A 57 15.51 -5.94 11.64
CA LYS A 57 16.19 -6.52 10.47
C LYS A 57 15.58 -6.07 9.14
N VAL A 58 14.26 -5.93 9.06
CA VAL A 58 13.58 -5.43 7.86
C VAL A 58 13.92 -3.96 7.61
N GLN A 59 14.03 -3.14 8.67
CA GLN A 59 14.48 -1.74 8.52
C GLN A 59 15.93 -1.66 8.04
N ALA A 60 16.83 -2.47 8.58
CA ALA A 60 18.24 -2.48 8.18
C ALA A 60 18.46 -3.00 6.74
N GLU A 61 17.75 -4.06 6.30
CA GLU A 61 17.81 -4.54 4.91
C GLU A 61 17.17 -3.56 3.91
N GLN A 62 16.20 -2.75 4.35
CA GLN A 62 15.59 -1.72 3.52
C GLN A 62 16.51 -0.50 3.35
N GLU A 63 17.22 -0.11 4.41
CA GLU A 63 18.21 0.98 4.40
C GLU A 63 19.42 0.63 3.50
N GLU A 64 19.84 -0.63 3.47
CA GLU A 64 20.90 -1.13 2.56
C GLU A 64 20.44 -1.18 1.08
N ARG A 65 19.15 -1.50 0.83
CA ARG A 65 18.57 -1.41 -0.52
C ARG A 65 18.37 0.02 -1.00
N ASP A 66 18.09 0.95 -0.11
CA ASP A 66 17.90 2.36 -0.43
C ASP A 66 19.23 3.10 -0.61
N ALA A 67 20.32 2.65 0.04
CA ALA A 67 21.68 3.18 -0.16
C ALA A 67 22.32 2.77 -1.51
N ALA A 68 21.84 1.69 -2.14
CA ALA A 68 22.35 1.23 -3.44
C ALA A 68 21.64 1.86 -4.66
N LYS A 69 20.61 2.69 -4.45
CA LYS A 69 20.03 3.53 -5.51
C LYS A 69 20.67 4.92 -5.47
N PRO A 70 21.12 5.50 -6.60
CA PRO A 70 21.72 6.82 -6.58
C PRO A 70 20.73 7.84 -6.02
N LEU A 71 21.14 8.50 -4.93
CA LEU A 71 20.49 9.59 -4.18
C LEU A 71 20.22 10.88 -5.01
N GLY A 72 20.06 10.75 -6.33
CA GLY A 72 19.72 11.86 -7.24
C GLY A 72 18.24 12.00 -7.57
N ALA A 73 17.36 11.06 -7.18
CA ALA A 73 15.97 11.02 -7.64
C ALA A 73 14.92 11.57 -6.65
N TYR A 74 15.30 11.89 -5.41
CA TYR A 74 14.36 12.34 -4.37
C TYR A 74 14.42 13.84 -4.03
N ALA A 75 15.23 14.63 -4.75
CA ALA A 75 15.10 16.09 -4.74
C ALA A 75 13.94 16.51 -5.67
N LYS A 76 12.73 16.02 -5.40
CA LYS A 76 11.55 16.36 -6.19
C LYS A 76 11.12 17.78 -5.85
N SER A 77 11.48 18.70 -6.74
CA SER A 77 10.98 20.07 -6.80
C SER A 77 9.52 20.14 -6.38
N GLN A 78 9.24 20.85 -5.28
CA GLN A 78 7.88 20.99 -4.74
C GLN A 78 7.05 21.79 -5.75
N LEU A 79 6.25 21.09 -6.56
CA LEU A 79 5.21 21.72 -7.37
C LEU A 79 4.14 22.33 -6.46
N SER A 80 3.80 23.60 -6.69
CA SER A 80 2.71 24.31 -6.02
C SER A 80 1.39 24.09 -6.76
N LEU A 81 0.27 24.33 -6.09
CA LEU A 81 -1.05 24.25 -6.73
C LEU A 81 -1.18 25.29 -7.84
N GLY A 82 -1.66 24.88 -9.01
CA GLY A 82 -1.77 25.71 -10.20
C GLY A 82 -0.47 25.81 -11.01
N ASP A 83 0.64 25.25 -10.54
CA ASP A 83 1.88 25.23 -11.32
C ASP A 83 1.78 24.19 -12.45
N ASP A 84 2.38 24.56 -13.58
CA ASP A 84 2.69 23.63 -14.65
C ASP A 84 3.89 22.75 -14.26
N GLY A 85 3.81 21.49 -14.65
CA GLY A 85 4.83 20.50 -14.42
C GLY A 85 4.83 19.42 -15.49
N ILE A 86 5.58 18.38 -15.22
CA ILE A 86 5.72 17.23 -16.12
C ILE A 86 5.57 15.92 -15.35
N ILE A 87 5.18 14.90 -16.10
CA ILE A 87 5.27 13.52 -15.67
C ILE A 87 6.73 13.05 -15.82
N ASN A 88 7.40 12.67 -14.73
CA ASN A 88 8.85 12.37 -14.76
C ASN A 88 9.17 10.94 -15.23
N GLU A 89 8.19 10.04 -15.23
CA GLU A 89 8.28 8.64 -15.66
C GLU A 89 6.92 8.18 -16.20
N ASP A 90 6.90 7.16 -17.07
CA ASP A 90 5.66 6.62 -17.62
C ASP A 90 4.70 6.19 -16.49
N ALA A 91 3.50 6.77 -16.47
CA ALA A 91 2.57 6.63 -15.37
C ALA A 91 1.13 6.46 -15.86
N PHE A 92 0.36 5.70 -15.11
CA PHE A 92 -1.08 5.60 -15.31
C PHE A 92 -1.79 6.72 -14.56
N VAL A 93 -2.66 7.43 -15.28
CA VAL A 93 -3.51 8.50 -14.77
C VAL A 93 -4.94 8.00 -14.77
N SER A 94 -5.58 7.94 -13.61
CA SER A 94 -6.99 7.60 -13.50
C SER A 94 -7.83 8.82 -13.88
N LEU A 95 -8.61 8.75 -14.95
CA LEU A 95 -9.42 9.85 -15.50
C LEU A 95 -10.77 10.04 -14.78
N SER A 96 -10.93 9.45 -13.60
CA SER A 96 -12.17 9.52 -12.84
C SER A 96 -12.23 10.79 -12.00
N GLU A 97 -13.43 11.32 -11.81
CA GLU A 97 -13.67 12.36 -10.82
C GLU A 97 -13.54 11.82 -9.39
N ASP A 98 -13.79 10.51 -9.23
CA ASP A 98 -13.81 9.81 -7.97
C ASP A 98 -12.52 9.04 -7.68
N ASN A 99 -12.25 8.83 -6.39
CA ASN A 99 -11.05 8.15 -5.91
C ASN A 99 -11.05 6.63 -6.15
N GLU A 100 -12.20 6.05 -6.50
CA GLU A 100 -12.36 4.59 -6.62
C GLU A 100 -11.55 4.00 -7.78
N ASP A 101 -11.58 4.64 -8.94
CA ASP A 101 -10.83 4.18 -10.11
C ASP A 101 -9.31 4.31 -9.89
N PHE A 102 -8.86 5.30 -9.11
CA PHE A 102 -7.45 5.44 -8.72
C PHE A 102 -6.99 4.30 -7.81
N ASN A 103 -7.77 3.98 -6.77
CA ASN A 103 -7.44 2.88 -5.86
C ASN A 103 -7.46 1.53 -6.59
N THR A 104 -8.44 1.34 -7.49
CA THR A 104 -8.54 0.14 -8.33
C THR A 104 -7.35 0.03 -9.26
N MET A 105 -6.97 1.10 -9.95
CA MET A 105 -5.79 1.15 -10.82
C MET A 105 -4.52 0.77 -10.04
N GLN A 106 -4.31 1.35 -8.86
CA GLN A 106 -3.14 1.04 -8.01
C GLN A 106 -3.15 -0.43 -7.55
N ALA A 107 -4.30 -0.97 -7.19
CA ALA A 107 -4.43 -2.38 -6.82
C ALA A 107 -4.08 -3.31 -7.99
N LEU A 108 -4.55 -2.99 -9.20
CA LEU A 108 -4.25 -3.77 -10.41
C LEU A 108 -2.77 -3.72 -10.81
N ILE A 109 -2.12 -2.57 -10.61
CA ILE A 109 -0.67 -2.43 -10.80
C ILE A 109 0.07 -3.31 -9.77
N ALA A 110 -0.34 -3.26 -8.50
CA ALA A 110 0.29 -4.05 -7.43
C ALA A 110 0.10 -5.56 -7.62
N THR A 111 -1.03 -6.01 -8.17
CA THR A 111 -1.30 -7.43 -8.46
C THR A 111 -0.81 -7.88 -9.84
N ASN A 112 -0.22 -6.98 -10.64
CA ASN A 112 0.25 -7.23 -11.99
C ASN A 112 -0.84 -7.77 -12.96
N ASP A 113 -2.09 -7.32 -12.79
CA ASP A 113 -3.19 -7.67 -13.70
C ASP A 113 -3.25 -6.70 -14.90
N ALA A 114 -2.34 -6.93 -15.84
CA ALA A 114 -2.24 -6.13 -17.07
C ALA A 114 -3.49 -6.23 -17.97
N ALA A 115 -4.23 -7.34 -17.92
CA ALA A 115 -5.39 -7.55 -18.78
C ALA A 115 -6.56 -6.64 -18.38
N THR A 116 -6.80 -6.52 -17.07
CA THR A 116 -7.83 -5.63 -16.53
C THR A 116 -7.43 -4.17 -16.68
N LEU A 117 -6.15 -3.84 -16.43
CA LEU A 117 -5.65 -2.48 -16.65
C LEU A 117 -5.81 -2.02 -18.10
N LYS A 118 -5.49 -2.88 -19.07
CA LYS A 118 -5.70 -2.61 -20.50
C LYS A 118 -7.17 -2.38 -20.86
N ARG A 119 -8.09 -3.07 -20.18
CA ARG A 119 -9.54 -2.86 -20.34
C ARG A 119 -9.97 -1.50 -19.82
N MET A 120 -9.46 -1.07 -18.66
CA MET A 120 -9.74 0.26 -18.11
C MET A 120 -9.23 1.37 -19.03
N ILE A 121 -8.08 1.17 -19.69
CA ILE A 121 -7.57 2.10 -20.70
C ILE A 121 -8.53 2.19 -21.90
N LYS A 122 -9.01 1.05 -22.42
CA LYS A 122 -9.99 1.02 -23.51
C LYS A 122 -11.31 1.68 -23.15
N LEU A 123 -11.74 1.55 -21.90
CA LEU A 123 -12.96 2.18 -21.37
C LEU A 123 -12.77 3.68 -21.08
N GLY A 124 -11.58 4.25 -21.30
CA GLY A 124 -11.30 5.66 -21.04
C GLY A 124 -11.24 6.02 -19.55
N LYS A 125 -11.16 5.03 -18.65
CA LYS A 125 -11.03 5.24 -17.20
C LYS A 125 -9.59 5.51 -16.77
N VAL A 126 -8.62 5.01 -17.54
CA VAL A 126 -7.20 5.17 -17.27
C VAL A 126 -6.52 5.68 -18.55
N TYR A 127 -5.59 6.60 -18.38
CA TYR A 127 -4.75 7.15 -19.43
C TYR A 127 -3.30 6.83 -19.13
N LEU A 128 -2.55 6.37 -20.13
CA LEU A 128 -1.11 6.19 -20.01
C LEU A 128 -0.44 7.53 -20.39
N ALA A 129 0.07 8.24 -19.39
CA ALA A 129 0.89 9.42 -19.59
C ALA A 129 2.35 8.98 -19.73
N THR A 130 3.00 9.43 -20.79
CA THR A 130 4.42 9.15 -21.03
C THR A 130 5.28 10.14 -20.26
N LYS A 131 6.54 9.79 -20.02
CA LYS A 131 7.53 10.73 -19.52
C LYS A 131 7.56 12.00 -20.37
N GLY A 132 7.56 13.16 -19.71
CA GLY A 132 7.54 14.48 -20.33
C GLY A 132 6.14 14.99 -20.68
N THR A 133 5.06 14.24 -20.43
CA THR A 133 3.70 14.75 -20.58
C THR A 133 3.51 15.97 -19.68
N LYS A 134 3.16 17.11 -20.29
CA LYS A 134 2.89 18.37 -19.60
C LYS A 134 1.58 18.29 -18.84
N ILE A 135 1.59 18.78 -17.61
CA ILE A 135 0.44 18.75 -16.70
C ILE A 135 0.33 20.05 -15.92
N THR A 136 -0.89 20.39 -15.51
CA THR A 136 -1.14 21.42 -14.50
C THR A 136 -1.59 20.74 -13.22
N LEU A 137 -1.00 21.10 -12.08
CA LEU A 137 -1.36 20.49 -10.80
C LEU A 137 -2.60 21.17 -10.23
N ILE A 138 -3.71 20.43 -10.15
CA ILE A 138 -4.98 20.92 -9.57
C ILE A 138 -4.97 20.75 -8.05
N SER A 139 -4.57 19.56 -7.57
CA SER A 139 -4.51 19.28 -6.13
C SER A 139 -3.42 18.26 -5.81
N LYS A 140 -2.89 18.33 -4.58
CA LYS A 140 -1.81 17.46 -4.13
C LYS A 140 -2.10 16.91 -2.75
N SER A 141 -1.90 15.62 -2.59
CA SER A 141 -1.90 14.88 -1.34
C SER A 141 -0.57 14.15 -1.19
N PHE A 142 -0.33 13.56 -0.02
CA PHE A 142 0.90 12.82 0.26
C PHE A 142 1.15 11.68 -0.76
N VAL A 143 0.08 10.97 -1.17
CA VAL A 143 0.18 9.77 -2.01
C VAL A 143 -0.23 10.00 -3.47
N ARG A 144 -1.05 11.02 -3.73
CA ARG A 144 -1.66 11.28 -5.05
C ARG A 144 -1.72 12.76 -5.37
N ALA A 145 -1.71 13.08 -6.65
CA ALA A 145 -1.93 14.40 -7.22
C ALA A 145 -3.07 14.34 -8.22
N LYS A 146 -3.99 15.31 -8.16
CA LYS A 146 -4.96 15.57 -9.23
C LYS A 146 -4.31 16.50 -10.23
N VAL A 147 -4.24 16.06 -11.48
CA VAL A 147 -3.54 16.77 -12.56
C VAL A 147 -4.46 16.93 -13.75
N GLU A 148 -4.32 18.04 -14.45
CA GLU A 148 -4.88 18.24 -15.78
C GLU A 148 -3.78 18.00 -16.81
N ILE A 149 -4.06 17.20 -17.83
CA ILE A 149 -3.10 16.89 -18.89
C ILE A 149 -3.22 17.96 -19.98
N ILE A 150 -2.19 18.80 -20.07
CA ILE A 150 -2.11 19.88 -21.05
C ILE A 150 -2.13 19.30 -22.47
N GLY A 151 -2.96 19.88 -23.33
CA GLY A 151 -3.16 19.43 -24.72
C GLY A 151 -4.27 18.40 -24.91
N THR A 152 -4.70 17.70 -23.85
CA THR A 152 -5.89 16.82 -23.90
C THR A 152 -7.09 17.37 -23.14
N GLY A 153 -6.87 18.28 -22.18
CA GLY A 153 -7.91 18.80 -21.27
C GLY A 153 -8.46 17.75 -20.30
N LYS A 154 -7.83 16.56 -20.24
CA LYS A 154 -8.28 15.48 -19.38
C LYS A 154 -7.75 15.69 -17.98
N THR A 155 -8.64 15.59 -17.00
CA THR A 155 -8.28 15.65 -15.58
C THR A 155 -8.26 14.25 -14.99
N GLY A 156 -7.31 13.98 -14.11
CA GLY A 156 -7.24 12.70 -13.43
C GLY A 156 -6.29 12.67 -12.24
N PHE A 157 -6.19 11.51 -11.60
CA PHE A 157 -5.33 11.27 -10.46
C PHE A 157 -4.11 10.44 -10.87
N VAL A 158 -2.94 10.86 -10.40
CA VAL A 158 -1.66 10.20 -10.58
C VAL A 158 -0.92 10.13 -9.24
N PRO A 159 -0.11 9.10 -8.96
CA PRO A 159 0.70 9.09 -7.75
C PRO A 159 1.66 10.29 -7.71
N THR A 160 1.78 10.96 -6.55
CA THR A 160 2.60 12.19 -6.41
C THR A 160 4.06 11.95 -6.80
N VAL A 161 4.54 10.71 -6.64
CA VAL A 161 5.87 10.26 -7.05
C VAL A 161 6.11 10.29 -8.56
N TYR A 162 5.12 10.58 -9.39
CA TYR A 162 5.27 10.75 -10.85
C TYR A 162 5.13 12.19 -11.36
N VAL A 163 4.92 13.16 -10.48
CA VAL A 163 4.80 14.60 -10.84
C VAL A 163 6.04 15.38 -10.42
N SER A 164 6.65 16.17 -11.30
CA SER A 164 7.76 17.07 -10.99
C SER A 164 7.65 18.40 -11.73
N ARG A 165 8.40 19.40 -11.28
CA ARG A 165 8.55 20.67 -12.00
C ARG A 165 9.30 20.42 -13.30
N GLU A 166 8.92 21.14 -14.36
CA GLU A 166 9.68 21.20 -15.62
C GLU A 166 11.08 21.77 -15.39
#